data_AF-A0A1N7IPI7-F1
#
_entry.id   AF-A0A1N7IPI7-F1
#
_cell.length_a   1.000
_cell.length_b   1.000
_cell.length_c   1.000
_cell.angle_alpha   90.00
_cell.angle_beta   90.00
_cell.angle_gamma   90.00
#
_symmetry.space_group_name_H-M   'P 1'
#
loop_
_entity.id
_entity.type
_entity.pdbx_description
1 polymer ?
#
loop_
_entity_poly.entity_id
_entity_poly.type
_entity_poly.pdbx_seq_one_letter_code
_entity_poly.pdbx_strand_id
1 'polypeptide(L)'
;MSQNKVVLLLGSNLGDQKKNLEHALQKISEGGNEISQISEFLITEPVEFVSSNIFCNIASIIFTRLSPIQLLDFVKSIEVEMGRINDSTSSGGYSDRIIDIDIIKYNDLIFRSERLEIPHQKHLFERDFSKILLKDFI
;
A
#
# COMPACT_ATOMS: atom_id res chain seq x y z
N MET A 1 -8.56 19.32 -14.86
CA MET A 1 -8.12 18.99 -13.49
C MET A 1 -6.85 18.17 -13.61
N SER A 2 -5.77 18.60 -12.96
CA SER A 2 -4.47 17.93 -12.99
C SER A 2 -4.53 16.58 -12.24
N GLN A 3 -3.91 15.55 -12.82
CA GLN A 3 -3.66 14.29 -12.11
C GLN A 3 -2.53 14.48 -11.08
N ASN A 4 -2.60 13.76 -9.98
CA ASN A 4 -1.60 13.74 -8.93
C ASN A 4 -0.82 12.43 -8.99
N LYS A 5 0.51 12.53 -8.96
CA LYS A 5 1.43 11.40 -8.89
C LYS A 5 1.48 10.88 -7.46
N VAL A 6 1.14 9.62 -7.25
CA VAL A 6 1.13 9.00 -5.92
C VAL A 6 1.97 7.74 -5.95
N VAL A 7 2.80 7.56 -4.92
CA VAL A 7 3.55 6.33 -4.69
C VAL A 7 2.79 5.52 -3.66
N LEU A 8 2.36 4.33 -4.07
CA LEU A 8 1.72 3.34 -3.21
C LEU A 8 2.71 2.22 -2.90
N LEU A 9 2.58 1.63 -1.72
CA LEU A 9 3.22 0.39 -1.35
C LEU A 9 2.12 -0.64 -1.08
N LEU A 10 2.17 -1.78 -1.74
CA LEU A 10 1.23 -2.87 -1.55
C LEU A 10 1.94 -4.05 -0.91
N GLY A 11 1.27 -4.74 0.01
CA GLY A 11 1.79 -5.93 0.70
C GLY A 11 0.73 -7.00 0.86
N SER A 12 1.09 -8.26 0.64
CA SER A 12 0.21 -9.42 0.83
C SER A 12 0.98 -10.56 1.46
N ASN A 13 0.40 -11.24 2.45
CA ASN A 13 1.03 -12.43 3.03
C ASN A 13 0.10 -13.66 3.15
N LEU A 14 -1.21 -13.50 3.02
CA LEU A 14 -2.16 -14.62 3.03
C LEU A 14 -2.49 -15.13 1.62
N GLY A 15 -2.51 -16.45 1.46
CA GLY A 15 -2.97 -17.09 0.22
C GLY A 15 -2.03 -16.87 -0.96
N ASP A 16 -2.60 -16.64 -2.15
CA ASP A 16 -1.83 -16.39 -3.38
C ASP A 16 -1.43 -14.91 -3.49
N GLN A 17 -0.31 -14.58 -2.84
CA GLN A 17 0.15 -13.20 -2.63
C GLN A 17 0.31 -12.43 -3.95
N LYS A 18 0.83 -13.07 -5.00
CA LYS A 18 1.00 -12.44 -6.31
C LYS A 18 -0.35 -12.11 -6.92
N LYS A 19 -1.29 -13.06 -6.93
CA LYS A 19 -2.64 -12.80 -7.43
C LYS A 19 -3.37 -11.73 -6.63
N ASN A 20 -3.16 -11.67 -5.32
CA ASN A 20 -3.73 -10.61 -4.49
C ASN A 20 -3.20 -9.23 -4.90
N LEU A 21 -1.88 -9.11 -5.09
CA LEU A 21 -1.27 -7.86 -5.55
C LEU A 21 -1.77 -7.46 -6.95
N GLU A 22 -1.83 -8.40 -7.89
CA GLU A 22 -2.37 -8.16 -9.24
C GLU A 22 -3.84 -7.73 -9.21
N HIS A 23 -4.66 -8.39 -8.39
CA HIS A 23 -6.07 -8.05 -8.25
C HIS A 23 -6.27 -6.68 -7.59
N ALA A 24 -5.45 -6.33 -6.60
CA ALA A 24 -5.47 -5.01 -5.98
C ALA A 24 -5.10 -3.90 -6.99
N LEU A 25 -4.06 -4.12 -7.81
CA LEU A 25 -3.70 -3.21 -8.90
C LEU A 25 -4.83 -3.07 -9.92
N GLN A 26 -5.47 -4.17 -10.30
CA GLN A 26 -6.62 -4.13 -11.21
C GLN A 26 -7.75 -3.26 -10.62
N LYS A 27 -8.13 -3.46 -9.36
CA LYS A 27 -9.16 -2.65 -8.68
C LYS A 27 -8.79 -1.17 -8.61
N ILE A 28 -7.51 -0.86 -8.35
CA ILE A 28 -7.01 0.52 -8.38
C ILE A 28 -7.22 1.13 -9.77
N SER A 29 -6.90 0.38 -10.83
CA SER A 29 -7.09 0.81 -12.21
C SER A 29 -8.56 1.03 -12.58
N GLU A 30 -9.44 0.12 -12.14
CA GLU A 30 -10.90 0.21 -12.36
C GLU A 30 -11.51 1.43 -11.65
N GLY A 31 -10.92 1.88 -10.55
CA GLY A 31 -11.29 3.13 -9.86
C GLY A 31 -10.91 4.42 -10.61
N GLY A 32 -10.41 4.32 -11.84
CA GLY A 32 -10.02 5.47 -12.66
C GLY A 32 -8.64 6.05 -12.30
N ASN A 33 -7.80 5.27 -11.62
CA ASN A 33 -6.41 5.62 -11.35
C ASN A 33 -5.52 4.97 -12.40
N GLU A 34 -4.61 5.73 -12.99
CA GLU A 34 -3.70 5.21 -14.01
C GLU A 34 -2.44 4.67 -13.35
N ILE A 35 -2.13 3.39 -13.55
CA ILE A 35 -0.88 2.80 -13.06
C ILE A 35 0.23 3.10 -14.05
N SER A 36 1.21 3.88 -13.63
CA SER A 36 2.34 4.30 -14.47
C SER A 36 3.53 3.36 -14.37
N GLN A 37 3.80 2.81 -13.19
CA GLN A 37 4.98 1.99 -12.94
C GLN A 37 4.70 1.04 -11.78
N ILE A 38 5.21 -0.18 -11.87
CA ILE A 38 5.18 -1.18 -10.80
C ILE A 38 6.61 -1.68 -10.60
N SER A 39 7.03 -1.87 -9.35
CA SER A 39 8.34 -2.43 -9.02
C SER A 39 8.40 -3.93 -9.26
N GLU A 40 9.58 -4.52 -9.10
CA GLU A 40 9.68 -5.96 -8.94
C GLU A 40 9.00 -6.41 -7.64
N PHE A 41 8.55 -7.66 -7.62
CA PHE A 41 8.00 -8.30 -6.43
C PHE A 41 9.12 -8.59 -5.44
N LEU A 42 9.05 -7.96 -4.27
CA LEU A 42 9.98 -8.24 -3.18
C LEU A 42 9.33 -9.20 -2.19
N ILE A 43 9.92 -10.38 -2.06
CA ILE A 43 9.52 -11.36 -1.03
C ILE A 43 10.35 -11.10 0.21
N THR A 44 9.70 -10.84 1.35
CA THR A 44 10.35 -10.58 2.63
C THR A 44 9.73 -11.41 3.73
N GLU A 45 10.53 -11.83 4.71
CA GLU A 45 9.99 -12.35 5.97
C GLU A 45 9.22 -11.26 6.72
N PRO A 46 8.21 -11.63 7.54
CA PRO A 46 7.49 -10.68 8.36
C PRO A 46 8.44 -9.96 9.34
N VAL A 47 8.45 -8.63 9.31
CA VAL A 47 9.40 -7.82 10.09
C VAL A 47 8.89 -7.55 11.51
N GLU A 48 7.57 -7.41 11.70
CA GLU A 48 6.97 -6.94 12.96
C GLU A 48 6.37 -8.06 13.84
N PHE A 49 6.25 -9.28 13.32
CA PHE A 49 5.71 -10.42 14.06
C PHE A 49 6.20 -11.76 13.51
N VAL A 50 6.18 -12.79 14.35
CA VAL A 50 6.51 -14.15 13.91
C VAL A 50 5.31 -14.71 13.16
N SER A 51 5.45 -14.91 11.85
CA SER A 51 4.49 -15.63 11.02
C SER A 51 5.21 -16.61 10.12
N SER A 52 4.57 -17.74 9.89
CA SER A 52 5.05 -18.75 8.93
C SER A 52 4.84 -18.30 7.47
N ASN A 53 4.12 -17.19 7.26
CA ASN A 53 3.79 -16.66 5.96
C ASN A 53 4.77 -15.56 5.55
N ILE A 54 5.43 -15.76 4.41
CA ILE A 54 6.26 -14.73 3.76
C ILE A 54 5.38 -13.57 3.28
N PHE A 55 5.89 -12.35 3.27
CA PHE A 55 5.22 -11.21 2.64
C PHE A 55 5.72 -11.05 1.21
N CYS A 56 4.80 -10.72 0.30
CA CYS A 56 5.13 -10.19 -1.01
C CYS A 56 4.74 -8.71 -1.05
N ASN A 57 5.71 -7.85 -1.34
CA ASN A 57 5.53 -6.41 -1.38
C ASN A 57 5.91 -5.85 -2.75
N ILE A 58 5.20 -4.82 -3.20
CA ILE A 58 5.52 -4.05 -4.41
C ILE A 58 5.32 -2.55 -4.15
N ALA A 59 6.08 -1.71 -4.85
CA ALA A 59 5.79 -0.29 -4.98
C ALA A 59 5.14 -0.01 -6.33
N SER A 60 4.23 0.97 -6.38
CA SER A 60 3.55 1.37 -7.61
C SER A 60 3.40 2.89 -7.67
N ILE A 61 3.61 3.47 -8.86
CA ILE A 61 3.27 4.86 -9.15
C ILE A 61 1.91 4.86 -9.82
N ILE A 62 0.98 5.63 -9.25
CA ILE A 62 -0.32 5.88 -9.85
C ILE A 62 -0.53 7.37 -10.11
N PHE A 63 -1.37 7.68 -11.09
CA PHE A 63 -1.92 9.00 -11.33
C PHE A 63 -3.40 9.01 -10.98
N THR A 64 -3.78 9.82 -9.98
CA THR A 64 -5.15 9.91 -9.48
C THR A 64 -5.66 11.35 -9.49
N ARG A 65 -6.98 11.50 -9.56
CA ARG A 65 -7.66 12.79 -9.35
C ARG A 65 -8.26 12.92 -7.94
N LEU A 66 -8.19 11.85 -7.14
CA LEU A 66 -8.74 11.81 -5.79
C LEU A 66 -7.85 12.57 -4.82
N SER A 67 -8.42 13.37 -3.91
CA SER A 67 -7.66 13.97 -2.80
C SER A 67 -7.04 12.88 -1.89
N PRO A 68 -6.04 13.20 -1.06
CA PRO A 68 -5.38 12.20 -0.20
C PRO A 68 -6.33 11.38 0.66
N ILE A 69 -7.34 12.02 1.26
CA ILE A 69 -8.34 11.32 2.09
C ILE A 69 -9.26 10.45 1.24
N GLN A 70 -9.71 10.93 0.07
CA GLN A 70 -10.52 10.13 -0.84
C GLN A 70 -9.75 8.92 -1.37
N LEU A 71 -8.46 9.08 -1.64
CA LEU A 71 -7.61 7.96 -2.03
C LEU A 71 -7.45 6.96 -0.89
N LEU A 72 -7.25 7.44 0.34
CA LEU A 72 -7.20 6.58 1.52
C LEU A 72 -8.49 5.77 1.68
N ASP A 73 -9.65 6.42 1.60
CA ASP A 73 -10.94 5.75 1.71
C ASP A 73 -11.13 4.71 0.60
N PHE A 74 -10.68 5.03 -0.62
CA PHE A 74 -10.74 4.13 -1.77
C PHE A 74 -9.81 2.91 -1.63
N VAL A 75 -8.56 3.09 -1.22
CA VAL A 75 -7.65 1.94 -1.04
C VAL A 75 -8.10 1.07 0.14
N LYS A 76 -8.64 1.68 1.20
CA LYS A 76 -9.24 0.93 2.32
C LYS A 76 -10.47 0.14 1.90
N SER A 77 -11.31 0.67 0.99
CA SER A 77 -12.45 -0.11 0.48
C SER A 77 -11.99 -1.33 -0.34
N ILE A 78 -10.90 -1.21 -1.11
CA ILE A 78 -10.30 -2.35 -1.82
C ILE A 78 -9.84 -3.42 -0.83
N GLU A 79 -9.15 -3.04 0.25
CA GLU A 79 -8.71 -3.99 1.27
C GLU A 79 -9.90 -4.76 1.86
N VAL A 80 -10.98 -4.05 2.22
CA VAL A 80 -12.20 -4.66 2.77
C VAL A 80 -12.87 -5.59 1.77
N GLU A 81 -13.03 -5.17 0.50
CA GLU A 81 -13.60 -6.00 -0.57
C GLU A 81 -12.81 -7.28 -0.82
N MET A 82 -11.49 -7.22 -0.67
CA MET A 82 -10.60 -8.37 -0.82
C MET A 82 -10.59 -9.28 0.41
N GLY A 83 -11.33 -8.94 1.46
CA GLY A 83 -11.52 -9.78 2.65
C GLY A 83 -10.70 -9.35 3.86
N ARG A 84 -10.20 -8.11 3.92
CA ARG A 84 -9.66 -7.55 5.17
C ARG A 84 -10.83 -7.22 6.11
N ILE A 85 -11.04 -8.10 7.09
CA ILE A 85 -12.24 -8.05 7.95
C ILE A 85 -12.05 -7.12 9.16
N ASN A 86 -10.80 -6.89 9.60
CA ASN A 86 -10.49 -6.02 10.73
C ASN A 86 -9.15 -5.29 10.51
N ASP A 87 -9.07 -4.00 10.84
CA ASP A 87 -7.79 -3.38 11.11
C ASP A 87 -7.22 -3.97 12.42
N SER A 88 -5.92 -4.24 12.41
CA SER A 88 -5.15 -4.90 13.48
C SER A 88 -5.31 -4.28 14.88
N THR A 89 -5.87 -3.07 14.97
CA THR A 89 -6.29 -2.40 16.21
C THR A 89 -7.41 -3.15 16.96
N SER A 90 -8.29 -3.87 16.27
CA SER A 90 -9.37 -4.65 16.91
C SER A 90 -8.91 -6.02 17.42
N SER A 91 -7.75 -6.51 16.99
CA SER A 91 -7.25 -7.87 17.27
C SER A 91 -6.00 -7.90 18.17
N GLY A 92 -5.53 -6.75 18.65
CA GLY A 92 -4.44 -6.66 19.62
C GLY A 92 -3.03 -6.77 19.05
N GLY A 93 -2.83 -6.57 17.73
CA GLY A 93 -1.50 -6.60 17.11
C GLY A 93 -1.53 -6.71 15.59
N TYR A 94 -0.34 -6.63 14.96
CA TYR A 94 -0.16 -6.85 13.53
C TYR A 94 -0.52 -8.30 13.18
N SER A 95 -1.43 -8.47 12.22
CA SER A 95 -1.88 -9.79 11.75
C SER A 95 -1.62 -9.99 10.27
N ASP A 96 -1.62 -11.26 9.88
CA ASP A 96 -1.65 -11.67 8.49
C ASP A 96 -2.86 -11.06 7.78
N ARG A 97 -2.68 -10.60 6.53
CA ARG A 97 -3.67 -9.90 5.73
C ARG A 97 -3.58 -10.28 4.25
N ILE A 98 -4.74 -10.30 3.61
CA ILE A 98 -4.86 -10.62 2.18
C ILE A 98 -4.20 -9.52 1.36
N ILE A 99 -4.41 -8.26 1.73
CA ILE A 99 -3.78 -7.11 1.09
C ILE A 99 -3.67 -5.93 2.07
N ASP A 100 -2.60 -5.17 1.91
CA ASP A 100 -2.29 -3.91 2.57
C ASP A 100 -1.90 -2.91 1.49
N ILE A 101 -2.46 -1.70 1.53
CA ILE A 101 -2.19 -0.65 0.56
C ILE A 101 -1.90 0.64 1.31
N ASP A 102 -0.62 1.02 1.35
CA ASP A 102 -0.14 2.22 2.03
C ASP A 102 0.17 3.34 1.03
N ILE A 103 -0.26 4.56 1.36
CA ILE A 103 0.06 5.77 0.59
C ILE A 103 1.37 6.34 1.13
N ILE A 104 2.44 6.26 0.33
CA ILE A 104 3.78 6.66 0.76
C ILE A 104 4.06 8.13 0.47
N LYS A 105 3.80 8.57 -0.77
CA LYS A 105 4.09 9.93 -1.24
C LYS A 105 2.96 10.39 -2.18
N TYR A 106 2.64 11.67 -2.13
CA TYR A 106 1.58 12.27 -2.94
C TYR A 106 2.10 13.59 -3.52
N ASN A 107 2.54 13.61 -4.78
CA ASN A 107 3.35 14.68 -5.34
C ASN A 107 4.47 15.08 -4.36
N ASP A 108 4.69 16.37 -4.14
CA ASP A 108 5.51 16.91 -3.05
C ASP A 108 4.64 17.49 -1.91
N LEU A 109 3.43 16.94 -1.73
CA LEU A 109 2.51 17.35 -0.68
C LEU A 109 2.99 16.86 0.69
N ILE A 110 2.99 17.78 1.65
CA ILE A 110 3.09 17.45 3.07
C ILE A 110 1.67 17.54 3.63
N PHE A 111 1.13 16.41 4.07
CA PHE A 111 -0.23 16.32 4.60
C PHE A 111 -0.22 15.55 5.92
N ARG A 112 -0.87 16.11 6.94
CA ARG A 112 -1.04 15.43 8.22
C ARG A 112 -2.47 15.65 8.71
N SER A 113 -3.14 14.55 8.99
CA SER A 113 -4.44 14.51 9.66
C SER A 113 -4.42 13.39 10.70
N GLU A 114 -5.49 13.27 11.49
CA GLU A 114 -5.66 12.15 12.43
C GLU A 114 -5.71 10.79 11.73
N ARG A 115 -6.04 10.76 10.43
CA ARG A 115 -6.25 9.53 9.64
C ARG A 115 -5.09 9.21 8.69
N LEU A 116 -4.33 10.22 8.26
CA LEU A 116 -3.35 10.08 7.18
C LEU A 116 -2.17 11.02 7.38
N GLU A 117 -0.98 10.50 7.20
CA GLU A 117 0.26 11.26 7.19
C GLU A 117 1.05 10.98 5.92
N ILE A 118 1.35 12.04 5.16
CA ILE A 118 2.12 12.01 3.92
C ILE A 118 3.25 13.04 4.04
N PRO A 119 4.51 12.64 3.74
CA PRO A 119 4.92 11.30 3.39
C PRO A 119 4.87 10.32 4.57
N HIS A 120 4.65 9.04 4.31
CA HIS A 120 4.50 8.04 5.37
C HIS A 120 5.85 7.73 6.05
N GLN A 121 6.17 8.45 7.13
CA GLN A 121 7.50 8.45 7.76
C GLN A 121 8.04 7.05 8.11
N LYS A 122 7.21 6.14 8.65
CA LYS A 122 7.66 4.78 9.01
C LYS A 122 8.22 3.98 7.84
N HIS A 123 7.60 4.08 6.65
CA HIS A 123 8.08 3.38 5.46
C HIS A 123 9.36 3.99 4.88
N LEU A 124 9.60 5.28 5.14
CA LEU A 124 10.81 5.95 4.67
C LEU A 124 12.01 5.75 5.59
N PHE A 125 11.79 5.71 6.90
CA PHE A 125 12.89 5.74 7.88
C PHE A 125 13.06 4.43 8.64
N GLU A 126 11.99 3.71 8.94
CA GLU A 126 12.01 2.58 9.89
C GLU A 126 11.97 1.21 9.20
N ARG A 127 11.46 1.12 7.96
CA ARG A 127 11.25 -0.17 7.26
C ARG A 127 12.23 -0.39 6.11
N ASP A 128 13.24 -1.24 6.31
CA ASP A 128 14.29 -1.45 5.31
C ASP A 128 13.78 -2.09 4.01
N PHE A 129 12.80 -2.99 4.05
CA PHE A 129 12.19 -3.54 2.84
C PHE A 129 11.50 -2.46 2.00
N SER A 130 10.89 -1.47 2.65
CA SER A 130 10.23 -0.36 1.97
C SER A 130 11.26 0.54 1.29
N LYS A 131 12.40 0.80 1.92
CA LYS A 131 13.50 1.56 1.30
C LYS A 131 14.02 0.90 0.03
N ILE A 132 14.13 -0.44 0.01
CA ILE A 132 14.56 -1.20 -1.18
C ILE A 132 13.58 -0.97 -2.33
N LEU A 133 12.27 -1.14 -2.08
CA LEU A 133 11.23 -0.98 -3.08
C LEU A 133 11.04 0.46 -3.55
N LEU A 134 11.23 1.42 -2.65
CA LEU A 134 11.00 2.84 -2.91
C LEU A 134 12.20 3.55 -3.53
N LYS A 135 13.38 2.91 -3.58
CA LYS A 135 14.63 3.52 -4.07
C LYS A 135 14.52 4.07 -5.49
N ASP A 136 13.75 3.41 -6.35
CA ASP A 136 13.56 3.83 -7.75
C ASP A 136 12.30 4.70 -7.95
N PHE A 137 11.58 5.00 -6.86
CA PHE A 137 10.26 5.66 -6.88
C PHE A 137 10.27 7.03 -6.17
N ILE A 138 11.32 7.34 -5.39
CA ILE A 138 11.46 8.55 -4.55
C ILE A 138 12.74 9.32 -4.91
#